data_AF-A0A1R0GNK5-F1
#
_entry.id   AF-A0A1R0GNK5-F1
#
_cell.length_a   1.000
_cell.length_b   1.000
_cell.length_c   1.000
_cell.angle_alpha   90.00
_cell.angle_beta   90.00
_cell.angle_gamma   90.00
#
_symmetry.space_group_name_H-M   'P 1'
#
loop_
_entity.id
_entity.type
_entity.pdbx_description
1 polymer ?
#
loop_
_entity_poly.entity_id
_entity_poly.type
_entity_poly.pdbx_seq_one_letter_code
_entity_poly.pdbx_strand_id
1 'polypeptide(L)'
;MVSNYKQKLYFGDPVSCSRGAYYAMNGKFYAISSTLLHDYCYCPGISSKNFRLEDFWLGFTLYRCSNINSTIKFNHIQYYRSLESQIFHKHYSSSHISMKVGLDRAPNMPDGFFLSFLKFIDEL
;
A
#
# COMPACT_ATOMS: atom_id res chain seq x y z
N MET A 1 5.45 -3.31 23.61
CA MET A 1 5.26 -2.90 22.21
C MET A 1 3.79 -3.08 21.84
N VAL A 2 3.11 -2.06 21.30
CA VAL A 2 1.73 -2.24 20.81
C VAL A 2 1.80 -3.04 19.51
N SER A 3 1.03 -4.11 19.38
CA SER A 3 1.02 -4.95 18.21
C SER A 3 0.57 -4.17 16.97
N ASN A 4 1.33 -4.26 15.85
CA ASN A 4 1.06 -3.51 14.61
C ASN A 4 -0.37 -3.69 14.08
N TYR A 5 -0.98 -4.85 14.30
CA TYR A 5 -2.36 -5.13 13.88
C TYR A 5 -3.41 -4.24 14.58
N LYS A 6 -3.11 -3.73 15.78
CA LYS A 6 -4.01 -2.85 16.57
C LYS A 6 -3.91 -1.38 16.15
N GLN A 7 -2.88 -1.02 15.39
CA GLN A 7 -2.69 0.34 14.89
C GLN A 7 -3.36 0.49 13.53
N LYS A 8 -3.76 1.71 13.16
CA LYS A 8 -4.32 2.00 11.84
C LYS A 8 -3.19 2.33 10.89
N LEU A 9 -2.64 1.30 10.26
CA LEU A 9 -1.48 1.41 9.39
C LEU A 9 -1.92 1.43 7.94
N TYR A 10 -1.35 2.35 7.16
CA TYR A 10 -1.37 2.32 5.71
C TYR A 10 0.07 2.37 5.21
N PHE A 11 0.55 1.26 4.70
CA PHE A 11 1.93 1.03 4.26
C PHE A 11 2.02 1.06 2.75
N GLY A 12 3.08 1.63 2.18
CA GLY A 12 3.38 1.59 0.75
C GLY A 12 4.27 2.74 0.31
N ASP A 13 4.13 3.16 -0.96
CA ASP A 13 4.86 4.30 -1.52
C ASP A 13 3.95 5.54 -1.59
N PRO A 14 3.99 6.45 -0.58
CA PRO A 14 2.98 7.47 -0.42
C PRO A 14 3.09 8.57 -1.47
N VAL A 15 1.98 8.85 -2.15
CA VAL A 15 1.78 9.99 -3.04
C VAL A 15 0.83 10.96 -2.37
N SER A 16 1.27 12.21 -2.19
CA SER A 16 0.43 13.29 -1.69
C SER A 16 -0.61 13.68 -2.73
N CYS A 17 -1.89 13.66 -2.36
CA CYS A 17 -3.01 13.96 -3.23
C CYS A 17 -3.80 15.17 -2.70
N SER A 18 -4.49 15.87 -3.61
CA SER A 18 -5.33 17.03 -3.30
C SER A 18 -4.62 18.06 -2.40
N ARG A 19 -3.40 18.47 -2.78
CA ARG A 19 -2.56 19.43 -2.02
C ARG A 19 -2.25 18.98 -0.58
N GLY A 20 -2.11 17.67 -0.36
CA GLY A 20 -1.78 17.09 0.95
C GLY A 20 -2.99 16.76 1.81
N ALA A 21 -4.20 16.83 1.27
CA ALA A 21 -5.41 16.43 2.00
C ALA A 21 -5.45 14.93 2.28
N TYR A 22 -4.86 14.10 1.40
CA TYR A 22 -4.70 12.67 1.65
C TYR A 22 -3.49 12.05 0.95
N TYR A 23 -3.19 10.80 1.33
CA TYR A 23 -2.17 9.99 0.67
C TYR A 23 -2.79 8.77 -0.01
N ALA A 24 -2.34 8.47 -1.23
CA ALA A 24 -2.50 7.19 -1.89
C ALA A 24 -1.17 6.43 -1.86
N MET A 25 -1.20 5.10 -1.94
CA MET A 25 0.02 4.29 -1.98
C MET A 25 0.26 3.75 -3.39
N ASN A 26 1.21 4.34 -4.12
CA ASN A 26 1.47 4.01 -5.52
C ASN A 26 1.70 2.49 -5.73
N GLY A 27 1.15 1.95 -6.83
CA GLY A 27 0.91 0.54 -7.18
C GLY A 27 2.10 -0.42 -7.27
N LYS A 28 3.11 -0.28 -6.41
CA LYS A 28 4.16 -1.28 -6.19
C LYS A 28 3.67 -2.34 -5.22
N PHE A 29 3.47 -1.92 -3.98
CA PHE A 29 2.99 -2.73 -2.86
C PHE A 29 2.43 -1.79 -1.82
N TYR A 30 1.24 -2.09 -1.33
CA TYR A 30 0.68 -1.41 -0.19
C TYR A 30 -0.02 -2.43 0.70
N ALA A 31 -0.11 -2.11 1.98
CA ALA A 31 -0.79 -2.93 2.96
C ALA A 31 -1.54 -2.03 3.93
N ILE A 32 -2.64 -2.55 4.46
CA ILE A 32 -3.36 -1.92 5.56
C ILE A 32 -3.44 -2.87 6.74
N SER A 33 -3.35 -2.33 7.95
CA SER A 33 -3.59 -3.10 9.18
C SER A 33 -5.02 -3.67 9.21
N SER A 34 -5.22 -4.77 9.95
CA SER A 34 -6.56 -5.34 10.14
C SER A 34 -7.52 -4.37 10.82
N THR A 35 -7.07 -3.54 11.76
CA THR A 35 -7.90 -2.47 12.36
C THR A 35 -8.35 -1.44 11.32
N LEU A 36 -7.46 -0.96 10.45
CA LEU A 36 -7.85 -0.01 9.39
C LEU A 36 -8.77 -0.66 8.36
N LEU A 37 -8.53 -1.92 8.00
CA LEU A 37 -9.41 -2.69 7.11
C LEU A 37 -10.81 -2.86 7.72
N HIS A 38 -10.89 -3.19 9.00
CA HIS A 38 -12.16 -3.30 9.71
C HIS A 38 -12.94 -1.99 9.62
N ASP A 39 -12.32 -0.86 9.97
CA ASP A 39 -12.99 0.43 9.88
C ASP A 39 -13.44 0.78 8.45
N TYR A 40 -12.62 0.44 7.45
CA TYR A 40 -12.95 0.58 6.04
C TYR A 40 -14.21 -0.22 5.66
N CYS A 41 -14.33 -1.49 6.11
CA CYS A 41 -15.49 -2.34 5.80
C CYS A 41 -16.82 -1.79 6.35
N TYR A 42 -16.78 -1.02 7.44
CA TYR A 42 -17.98 -0.39 8.02
C TYR A 42 -18.25 1.03 7.50
N CYS A 43 -17.44 1.54 6.58
CA CYS A 43 -17.64 2.85 6.00
C CYS A 43 -18.82 2.85 5.01
N PRO A 44 -19.86 3.70 5.23
CA PRO A 44 -21.00 3.75 4.33
C PRO A 44 -20.67 4.47 3.01
N GLY A 45 -21.27 4.01 1.92
CA GLY A 45 -21.24 4.73 0.64
C GLY A 45 -19.96 4.61 -0.18
N ILE A 46 -19.17 3.54 0.04
CA ILE A 46 -18.03 3.22 -0.81
C ILE A 46 -18.52 2.89 -2.23
N SER A 47 -18.03 3.64 -3.22
CA SER A 47 -18.29 3.39 -4.64
C SER A 47 -16.97 3.40 -5.40
N SER A 48 -16.77 2.39 -6.25
CA SER A 48 -15.65 2.30 -7.19
C SER A 48 -15.93 2.96 -8.53
N LYS A 49 -17.17 3.42 -8.76
CA LYS A 49 -17.55 4.06 -10.02
C LYS A 49 -16.73 5.34 -10.16
N ASN A 50 -15.81 5.34 -11.15
CA ASN A 50 -14.98 6.45 -11.63
C ASN A 50 -13.48 6.44 -11.24
N PHE A 51 -12.95 5.38 -10.63
CA PHE A 51 -11.49 5.26 -10.46
C PHE A 51 -10.87 4.29 -11.46
N ARG A 52 -9.79 4.70 -12.11
CA ARG A 52 -9.00 3.87 -13.05
C ARG A 52 -7.81 3.18 -12.39
N LEU A 53 -7.37 3.71 -11.25
CA LEU A 53 -6.20 3.27 -10.50
C LEU A 53 -6.66 2.84 -9.09
N GLU A 54 -6.49 1.56 -8.79
CA GLU A 54 -7.02 0.90 -7.59
C GLU A 54 -6.35 1.41 -6.31
N ASP A 55 -5.03 1.58 -6.35
CA ASP A 55 -4.20 2.20 -5.32
C ASP A 55 -4.67 3.62 -4.95
N PHE A 56 -4.95 4.46 -5.95
CA PHE A 56 -5.49 5.80 -5.74
C PHE A 56 -6.93 5.78 -5.24
N TRP A 57 -7.73 4.84 -5.75
CA TRP A 57 -9.09 4.62 -5.27
C TRP A 57 -9.12 4.27 -3.79
N LEU A 58 -8.26 3.37 -3.33
CA LEU A 58 -8.20 2.98 -1.94
C LEU A 58 -7.81 4.16 -1.05
N GLY A 59 -6.76 4.91 -1.42
CA GLY A 59 -6.34 6.11 -0.68
C GLY A 59 -7.44 7.16 -0.59
N PHE A 60 -8.14 7.43 -1.70
CA PHE A 60 -9.26 8.36 -1.72
C PHE A 60 -10.45 7.86 -0.90
N THR A 61 -10.75 6.57 -0.97
CA THR A 61 -11.83 5.96 -0.20
C THR A 61 -11.57 6.07 1.29
N LEU A 62 -10.34 5.76 1.74
CA LEU A 62 -9.94 5.92 3.15
C LEU A 62 -10.08 7.37 3.61
N TYR A 63 -9.68 8.34 2.79
CA TYR A 63 -9.88 9.76 3.07
C TYR A 63 -11.36 10.13 3.20
N ARG A 64 -12.20 9.71 2.25
CA ARG A 64 -13.65 9.95 2.33
C ARG A 64 -14.26 9.32 3.57
N CYS A 65 -13.89 8.07 3.85
CA CYS A 65 -14.34 7.37 5.04
C CYS A 65 -13.93 8.11 6.31
N SER A 66 -12.75 8.72 6.34
CA SER A 66 -12.32 9.52 7.49
C SER A 66 -13.12 10.80 7.73
N ASN A 67 -13.80 11.31 6.69
CA ASN A 67 -14.66 12.48 6.79
C ASN A 67 -16.11 12.12 7.18
N ILE A 68 -16.51 10.86 7.00
CA ILE A 68 -17.89 10.39 7.23
C ILE A 68 -17.99 9.59 8.53
N ASN A 69 -16.99 8.76 8.82
CA ASN A 69 -16.93 7.88 9.98
C ASN A 69 -15.97 8.45 11.02
N SER A 70 -16.47 8.76 12.21
CA SER A 70 -15.69 9.33 13.31
C SER A 70 -14.60 8.38 13.85
N THR A 71 -14.65 7.09 13.52
CA THR A 71 -13.62 6.13 13.93
C THR A 71 -12.35 6.26 13.10
N ILE A 72 -12.44 6.52 11.80
CA ILE A 72 -11.27 6.80 10.95
C ILE A 72 -11.03 8.30 11.03
N LYS A 73 -9.96 8.74 11.68
CA LYS A 73 -9.48 10.10 11.48
C LYS A 73 -8.23 10.04 10.63
N PHE A 74 -8.15 10.91 9.63
CA PHE A 74 -7.01 10.94 8.71
C PHE A 74 -5.67 11.10 9.45
N ASN A 75 -5.64 11.96 10.47
CA ASN A 75 -4.48 12.18 11.34
C ASN A 75 -4.16 11.01 12.29
N HIS A 76 -5.03 10.01 12.39
CA HIS A 76 -4.82 8.81 13.19
C HIS A 76 -4.35 7.61 12.35
N ILE A 77 -4.36 7.74 11.01
CA ILE A 77 -3.75 6.76 10.13
C ILE A 77 -2.24 7.02 10.14
N GLN A 78 -1.46 5.99 10.47
CA GLN A 78 -0.02 6.06 10.38
C GLN A 78 0.39 5.60 8.98
N TYR A 79 1.02 6.52 8.26
CA TYR A 79 1.52 6.29 6.91
C TYR A 79 2.96 5.80 6.99
N TYR A 80 3.19 4.55 6.60
CA TYR A 80 4.52 3.96 6.56
C TYR A 80 5.01 3.88 5.13
N ARG A 81 6.21 4.41 4.91
CA ARG A 81 6.88 4.31 3.62
C ARG A 81 7.57 2.95 3.51
N SER A 82 7.37 2.28 2.39
CA SER A 82 8.11 1.07 2.05
C SER A 82 9.60 1.35 1.95
N LEU A 83 10.41 0.48 2.56
CA LEU A 83 11.85 0.49 2.38
C LEU A 83 12.18 -0.27 1.10
N GLU A 84 12.19 0.45 -0.02
CA GLU A 84 12.33 -0.12 -1.36
C GLU A 84 13.58 -0.99 -1.54
N SER A 85 14.66 -0.71 -0.81
CA SER A 85 15.90 -1.51 -0.84
C SER A 85 15.73 -2.92 -0.27
N GLN A 86 14.68 -3.16 0.51
CA GLN A 86 14.36 -4.47 1.07
C GLN A 86 13.36 -5.23 0.21
N ILE A 87 12.88 -4.65 -0.89
CA ILE A 87 12.01 -5.32 -1.84
C ILE A 87 12.87 -6.18 -2.77
N PHE A 88 12.89 -7.49 -2.51
CA PHE A 88 13.66 -8.49 -3.24
C PHE A 88 12.92 -8.95 -4.49
N HIS A 89 13.59 -8.83 -5.62
CA HIS A 89 13.14 -9.36 -6.90
C HIS A 89 13.87 -10.68 -7.17
N LYS A 90 13.18 -11.70 -7.67
CA LYS A 90 13.72 -13.04 -7.93
C LYS A 90 13.62 -13.40 -9.41
N HIS A 91 14.70 -13.94 -9.94
CA HIS A 91 14.74 -14.54 -11.26
C HIS A 91 14.92 -16.05 -11.12
N TYR A 92 14.02 -16.81 -11.74
CA TYR A 92 14.08 -18.26 -11.82
C TYR A 92 14.22 -18.69 -13.27
N SER A 93 15.27 -19.46 -13.58
CA SER A 93 15.53 -19.99 -14.91
C SER A 93 15.77 -21.50 -14.79
N SER A 94 14.98 -22.27 -15.53
CA SER A 94 15.14 -23.70 -15.80
C SER A 94 15.07 -23.92 -17.30
N SER A 95 15.53 -25.08 -17.79
CA SER A 95 15.72 -25.41 -19.21
C SER A 95 14.50 -25.12 -20.12
N HIS A 96 13.30 -24.98 -19.54
CA HIS A 96 12.05 -24.72 -20.25
C HIS A 96 11.20 -23.59 -19.63
N ILE A 97 11.64 -22.98 -18.51
CA ILE A 97 10.86 -21.96 -17.79
C ILE A 97 11.79 -20.81 -17.40
N SER A 98 11.45 -19.61 -17.87
CA SER A 98 12.01 -18.35 -17.36
C SER A 98 10.90 -17.59 -16.64
N MET A 99 11.04 -17.42 -15.34
CA MET A 99 10.08 -16.72 -14.48
C MET A 99 10.80 -15.58 -13.76
N LYS A 100 10.30 -14.36 -13.97
CA LYS A 100 10.75 -13.15 -13.27
C LYS A 100 9.66 -12.73 -12.30
N VAL A 101 10.01 -12.58 -11.02
CA VAL A 101 9.12 -12.09 -9.97
C VAL A 101 9.73 -10.82 -9.40
N GLY A 102 9.12 -9.67 -9.70
CA GLY A 102 9.71 -8.36 -9.39
C GLY A 102 10.65 -7.83 -10.48
N LEU A 103 11.16 -6.61 -10.28
CA LEU A 103 11.98 -5.85 -11.22
C LEU A 103 13.46 -6.26 -11.17
N ASP A 104 14.02 -6.68 -12.30
CA ASP A 104 15.47 -6.79 -12.48
C ASP A 104 16.01 -5.37 -12.73
N ARG A 105 16.61 -4.74 -11.71
CA ARG A 105 17.14 -3.38 -11.86
C ARG A 105 18.39 -3.42 -12.75
N ALA A 106 18.30 -2.91 -13.97
CA ALA A 106 19.49 -2.43 -14.65
C ALA A 106 20.09 -1.30 -13.80
N PRO A 107 21.42 -1.23 -13.60
CA PRO A 107 22.05 -0.36 -12.58
C PRO A 107 21.76 1.14 -12.69
N ASN A 108 21.08 1.63 -13.75
CA ASN A 108 20.86 3.05 -14.04
C ASN A 108 19.43 3.43 -14.49
N MET A 109 18.38 2.65 -14.17
CA MET A 109 17.00 2.97 -14.60
C MET A 109 16.26 3.82 -13.54
N PRO A 110 15.63 4.95 -13.91
CA PRO A 110 14.87 5.79 -12.97
C PRO A 110 13.63 5.05 -12.44
N ASP A 111 13.25 5.38 -11.20
CA ASP A 111 12.19 4.71 -10.42
C ASP A 111 10.86 4.66 -11.17
N GLY A 112 10.63 3.57 -11.90
CA GLY A 112 9.45 3.30 -12.69
C GLY A 112 8.91 1.91 -12.42
N PHE A 113 7.83 1.89 -11.64
CA PHE A 113 6.70 0.94 -11.71
C PHE A 113 6.89 -0.59 -11.47
N PHE A 114 6.10 -1.05 -10.48
CA PHE A 114 5.44 -2.36 -10.30
C PHE A 114 6.08 -3.53 -9.51
N LEU A 115 5.16 -4.07 -8.68
CA LEU A 115 4.96 -5.38 -8.06
C LEU A 115 6.16 -6.22 -7.64
N SER A 116 6.30 -6.41 -6.32
CA SER A 116 7.12 -7.49 -5.74
C SER A 116 6.51 -8.00 -4.45
N PHE A 117 6.52 -9.32 -4.29
CA PHE A 117 6.13 -10.03 -3.06
C PHE A 117 7.29 -10.05 -2.07
N LEU A 118 7.00 -9.86 -0.78
CA LEU A 118 7.92 -10.28 0.28
C LEU A 118 7.26 -10.71 1.58
N LYS A 119 7.97 -11.68 2.15
CA LYS A 119 7.87 -12.34 3.44
C LYS A 119 7.86 -11.33 4.59
N PHE A 120 6.85 -11.42 5.43
CA PHE A 120 6.93 -10.88 6.79
C PHE A 120 7.96 -11.70 7.56
N ILE A 121 9.02 -11.05 8.05
CA ILE A 121 9.85 -11.62 9.12
C ILE A 121 9.25 -11.09 10.42
N ASP A 122 8.64 -11.97 11.19
CA ASP A 122 8.48 -11.78 12.63
C ASP A 122 9.87 -11.93 13.25
N GLU A 123 10.48 -10.82 13.66
CA GLU A 123 11.59 -10.88 14.61
C GLU A 123 11.05 -10.69 16.03
N LEU A 124 11.35 -11.70 16.85
CA LEU A 124 11.07 -11.87 18.28
C LEU A 124 11.69 -10.76 19.14
#